data_AF-A0A516V6R4-F1
#
_entry.id   AF-A0A516V6R4-F1
#
_cell.length_a   1.000
_cell.length_b   1.000
_cell.length_c   1.000
_cell.angle_alpha   90.00
_cell.angle_beta   90.00
_cell.angle_gamma   90.00
#
_symmetry.space_group_name_H-M   'P 1'
#
loop_
_entity.id
_entity.type
_entity.pdbx_description
1 polymer ?
#
loop_
_entity_poly.entity_id
_entity_poly.type
_entity_poly.pdbx_seq_one_letter_code
_entity_poly.pdbx_strand_id
1 'polypeptide(L)'
;MSDDTETTPKRRGRPPKARPEAASSQPPDGGLSAAPATPPPPPAAAEPASPAPPPEASAPAPQSNDAPSEGGFESRGGQQDGQRFNNQNQQGGNNRRDRFRNRRDRQRERYQNGLPQDDSGGGNGEGFVPRPHPQVPEGFPTYSLGDLKRMPAPKLIDIAEQLQISEGVARARKQDIIFGILKVLTRHGEGVAADGVLEILPDGFGFLRSAEASYLAGPDDTYISPSQIRRFNLRTGDHISGRIRWPKDGERYFALNIVDTINGEPLEASKNKALFENLTPLFPRKRFKLERGDGSTEDIAGRILDLMAPQGKGQRALIVSPPKAGKTMMLQQIASAITYNHPDVHLIVLLIDERPEEVTEMQRTVRGEVISSTFDEPAARHVQVAEMVIERAKRLVEHKRDVVILLDSITRLARAYNNVVPSSGKVLTGGVDSNAMHRPKRFFGAARNVEEGGSLTIIATALVDTGSAMDKVIYEEFKGTGNSEVHLDRRITEKRVYPAIGVNLSGTRREDLLIEPDLLQKIWILRKLLHPMDEIAAMEFLLDKMKSTKSNDEFFASMKR
;
A
#
# COMPACT_ATOMS: atom_id res chain seq x y z
N MET A 1 -58.74 -8.22 35.25
CA MET A 1 -57.54 -7.89 36.06
C MET A 1 -56.68 -6.98 35.18
N SER A 2 -57.07 -5.75 34.86
CA SER A 2 -57.71 -4.70 35.69
C SER A 2 -56.77 -4.19 36.79
N ASP A 3 -56.49 -2.90 36.95
CA ASP A 3 -56.82 -1.68 36.17
C ASP A 3 -55.77 -0.58 36.49
N ASP A 4 -55.55 0.37 35.57
CA ASP A 4 -55.67 1.86 35.68
C ASP A 4 -55.74 2.52 37.09
N THR A 5 -55.41 3.81 37.35
CA THR A 5 -54.90 4.97 36.55
C THR A 5 -54.38 6.10 37.48
N GLU A 6 -53.43 6.91 36.95
CA GLU A 6 -53.43 8.40 36.87
C GLU A 6 -53.53 9.33 38.12
N THR A 7 -52.67 10.38 38.19
CA THR A 7 -53.07 11.82 38.17
C THR A 7 -51.90 12.82 38.38
N THR A 8 -51.78 13.78 37.45
CA THR A 8 -51.06 15.06 37.65
C THR A 8 -52.04 16.14 38.11
N PRO A 9 -51.55 17.32 38.53
CA PRO A 9 -52.00 18.51 37.79
C PRO A 9 -50.91 19.55 37.44
N LYS A 10 -51.11 20.24 36.31
CA LYS A 10 -50.40 21.43 35.82
C LYS A 10 -51.23 22.72 36.03
N ARG A 11 -50.59 23.90 35.82
CA ARG A 11 -51.11 25.29 35.50
C ARG A 11 -50.91 26.29 36.66
N ARG A 12 -50.64 27.61 36.53
CA ARG A 12 -50.47 28.66 35.46
C ARG A 12 -49.59 29.81 36.06
N GLY A 13 -49.07 30.84 35.37
CA GLY A 13 -48.96 31.09 33.92
C GLY A 13 -48.75 32.55 33.42
N ARG A 14 -47.51 33.10 33.48
CA ARG A 14 -46.97 34.23 32.65
C ARG A 14 -47.32 35.72 33.04
N PRO A 15 -46.84 36.82 32.37
CA PRO A 15 -46.14 38.00 32.99
C PRO A 15 -46.83 39.35 32.61
N PRO A 16 -46.20 40.52 32.24
CA PRO A 16 -44.89 41.19 32.53
C PRO A 16 -45.03 42.71 32.93
N LYS A 17 -43.92 43.46 33.12
CA LYS A 17 -43.68 44.95 32.94
C LYS A 17 -42.39 45.37 33.72
N ALA A 18 -41.68 46.47 33.49
CA ALA A 18 -41.39 47.35 32.33
C ALA A 18 -40.20 48.29 32.69
N ARG A 19 -39.55 48.94 31.71
CA ARG A 19 -38.50 49.98 31.93
C ARG A 19 -39.10 51.33 32.39
N PRO A 20 -38.25 52.27 32.85
CA PRO A 20 -38.20 53.59 32.22
C PRO A 20 -36.77 54.00 31.74
N GLU A 21 -36.68 55.14 31.06
CA GLU A 21 -35.51 55.65 30.30
C GLU A 21 -34.96 57.00 30.83
N ALA A 22 -33.90 57.51 30.17
CA ALA A 22 -33.41 58.92 30.13
C ALA A 22 -32.63 59.44 31.38
N ALA A 23 -31.34 59.82 31.28
CA ALA A 23 -30.72 61.05 30.69
C ALA A 23 -30.67 62.23 31.72
N SER A 24 -29.73 63.18 31.75
CA SER A 24 -28.42 63.41 31.09
C SER A 24 -27.68 64.57 31.81
N SER A 25 -26.33 64.64 31.77
CA SER A 25 -25.56 65.92 31.80
C SER A 25 -24.04 65.74 31.59
N GLN A 26 -23.53 66.45 30.59
CA GLN A 26 -22.12 66.83 30.31
C GLN A 26 -21.68 68.00 31.24
N PRO A 27 -20.44 68.58 31.24
CA PRO A 27 -19.46 68.74 30.13
C PRO A 27 -17.96 68.67 30.58
N PRO A 28 -16.93 69.20 29.86
CA PRO A 28 -16.87 69.76 28.50
C PRO A 28 -15.80 69.17 27.55
N ASP A 29 -15.86 69.62 26.29
CA ASP A 29 -14.93 69.35 25.18
C ASP A 29 -13.48 69.86 25.38
N GLY A 30 -12.55 69.26 24.64
CA GLY A 30 -11.19 69.80 24.48
C GLY A 30 -10.23 68.99 23.60
N GLY A 31 -10.28 69.20 22.28
CA GLY A 31 -9.13 68.95 21.39
C GLY A 31 -8.97 67.55 20.79
N LEU A 32 -9.41 67.40 19.54
CA LEU A 32 -8.93 66.33 18.66
C LEU A 32 -7.47 66.61 18.26
N SER A 33 -6.54 65.76 18.68
CA SER A 33 -5.17 65.70 18.14
C SER A 33 -5.00 64.41 17.34
N ALA A 34 -4.45 64.52 16.14
CA ALA A 34 -4.36 63.41 15.19
C ALA A 34 -3.37 62.34 15.66
N ALA A 35 -3.76 61.06 15.57
CA ALA A 35 -2.81 59.96 15.68
C ALA A 35 -1.81 60.02 14.51
N PRO A 36 -0.50 59.80 14.74
CA PRO A 36 0.50 59.89 13.69
C PRO A 36 0.31 58.75 12.67
N ALA A 37 0.13 59.12 11.40
CA ALA A 37 0.14 58.17 10.31
C ALA A 37 1.53 57.52 10.19
N THR A 38 1.57 56.18 10.16
CA THR A 38 2.78 55.45 9.79
C THR A 38 3.22 55.83 8.38
N PRO A 39 4.52 56.13 8.15
CA PRO A 39 4.99 56.51 6.83
C PRO A 39 4.82 55.36 5.82
N PRO A 40 4.56 55.64 4.54
CA PRO A 40 4.52 54.61 3.51
C PRO A 40 5.91 53.98 3.33
N PRO A 41 5.99 52.71 2.88
CA PRO A 41 7.27 52.10 2.54
C PRO A 41 7.95 52.87 1.40
N PRO A 42 9.30 52.91 1.38
CA PRO A 42 10.03 53.54 0.28
C PRO A 42 9.74 52.83 -1.05
N PRO A 43 9.83 53.54 -2.19
CA PRO A 43 9.64 52.94 -3.50
C PRO A 43 10.65 51.80 -3.72
N ALA A 44 10.21 50.75 -4.42
CA ALA A 44 11.04 49.59 -4.71
C ALA A 44 12.34 50.01 -5.40
N ALA A 45 13.48 49.60 -4.84
CA ALA A 45 14.75 49.70 -5.52
C ALA A 45 14.68 48.87 -6.81
N ALA A 46 15.13 49.45 -7.92
CA ALA A 46 15.14 48.77 -9.21
C ALA A 46 15.96 47.48 -9.13
N GLU A 47 15.48 46.44 -9.80
CA GLU A 47 16.22 45.19 -9.98
C GLU A 47 17.59 45.49 -10.61
N PRO A 48 18.71 44.95 -10.09
CA PRO A 48 19.94 44.93 -10.86
C PRO A 48 19.70 44.04 -12.08
N ALA A 49 19.75 44.65 -13.27
CA ALA A 49 19.53 43.95 -14.52
C ALA A 49 20.43 42.71 -14.64
N SER A 50 19.86 41.62 -15.15
CA SER A 50 20.63 40.43 -15.53
C SER A 50 21.78 40.82 -16.45
N PRO A 51 23.02 40.34 -16.22
CA PRO A 51 24.13 40.66 -17.11
C PRO A 51 23.81 40.15 -18.52
N ALA A 52 23.88 41.05 -19.50
CA ALA A 52 23.74 40.70 -20.91
C ALA A 52 24.83 39.69 -21.31
N PRO A 53 24.56 38.79 -22.28
CA PRO A 53 25.57 37.85 -22.76
C PRO A 53 26.77 38.61 -23.37
N PRO A 54 28.00 38.09 -23.24
CA PRO A 54 29.15 38.67 -23.92
C PRO A 54 28.97 38.62 -25.45
N PRO A 55 29.53 39.58 -26.20
CA PRO A 55 29.32 39.69 -27.63
C PRO A 55 29.98 38.54 -28.40
N GLU A 56 29.38 38.17 -29.53
CA GLU A 56 30.01 37.30 -30.52
C GLU A 56 31.30 37.95 -31.04
N ALA A 57 32.45 37.32 -30.73
CA ALA A 57 33.72 37.64 -31.37
C ALA A 57 33.92 36.69 -32.56
N SER A 58 34.16 37.28 -33.72
CA SER A 58 34.38 36.61 -35.00
C SER A 58 35.59 35.66 -34.99
N ALA A 59 35.46 34.56 -35.74
CA ALA A 59 36.52 33.58 -35.93
C ALA A 59 37.72 34.14 -36.73
N PRO A 60 38.94 33.68 -36.45
CA PRO A 60 40.01 33.55 -37.45
C PRO A 60 40.08 32.12 -38.00
N ALA A 61 40.39 31.99 -39.29
CA ALA A 61 40.50 30.72 -40.00
C ALA A 61 41.80 29.95 -39.67
N PRO A 62 41.83 28.61 -39.85
CA PRO A 62 43.04 27.81 -39.66
C PRO A 62 43.94 27.81 -40.91
N GLN A 63 45.25 27.71 -40.72
CA GLN A 63 46.21 27.37 -41.78
C GLN A 63 47.07 26.16 -41.39
N SER A 64 46.78 25.04 -42.07
CA SER A 64 47.71 24.15 -42.79
C SER A 64 49.08 23.80 -42.19
N ASN A 65 49.38 22.50 -42.11
CA ASN A 65 50.02 21.82 -43.25
C ASN A 65 49.87 20.28 -43.17
N ASP A 66 49.49 19.70 -44.31
CA ASP A 66 49.97 18.46 -44.98
C ASP A 66 50.23 17.15 -44.20
N ALA A 67 50.05 15.93 -44.75
CA ALA A 67 49.43 15.29 -45.93
C ALA A 67 50.02 13.83 -45.97
N PRO A 68 49.82 12.94 -46.98
CA PRO A 68 48.85 12.91 -48.10
C PRO A 68 48.10 11.55 -48.28
N SER A 69 47.23 11.49 -49.31
CA SER A 69 46.89 10.30 -50.14
C SER A 69 46.16 9.10 -49.46
N GLU A 70 45.13 8.44 -50.02
CA GLU A 70 44.29 8.56 -51.23
C GLU A 70 42.96 7.80 -50.93
N GLY A 71 41.88 7.80 -51.72
CA GLY A 71 41.52 8.36 -53.03
C GLY A 71 40.00 8.12 -53.26
N GLY A 72 39.38 8.50 -54.40
CA GLY A 72 37.92 8.30 -54.52
C GLY A 72 37.27 8.31 -55.91
N PHE A 73 35.94 8.10 -55.87
CA PHE A 73 34.88 8.34 -56.87
C PHE A 73 34.67 7.42 -58.11
N GLU A 74 33.41 6.97 -58.21
CA GLU A 74 32.51 6.72 -59.38
C GLU A 74 33.09 6.70 -60.82
N SER A 75 32.65 5.83 -61.74
CA SER A 75 31.29 5.83 -62.34
C SER A 75 31.18 4.84 -63.53
N ARG A 76 29.95 4.66 -64.09
CA ARG A 76 29.57 3.94 -65.36
C ARG A 76 29.83 2.42 -65.40
N GLY A 77 28.88 1.53 -65.67
CA GLY A 77 27.87 1.55 -66.74
C GLY A 77 28.20 0.44 -67.77
N GLY A 78 27.42 -0.66 -67.80
CA GLY A 78 27.61 -1.79 -68.73
C GLY A 78 26.34 -2.68 -68.79
N GLN A 79 25.98 -3.16 -69.98
CA GLN A 79 24.66 -3.75 -70.30
C GLN A 79 24.69 -5.27 -70.53
N GLN A 80 23.47 -5.84 -70.64
CA GLN A 80 23.10 -7.11 -71.31
C GLN A 80 23.48 -8.42 -70.57
N ASP A 81 22.70 -9.51 -70.62
CA ASP A 81 21.48 -9.79 -71.42
C ASP A 81 20.56 -10.88 -70.79
N GLY A 82 19.39 -11.15 -71.41
CA GLY A 82 18.81 -12.51 -71.36
C GLY A 82 17.50 -12.79 -70.60
N GLN A 83 16.41 -12.10 -70.95
CA GLN A 83 15.09 -12.67 -71.36
C GLN A 83 14.48 -13.85 -70.54
N ARG A 84 13.37 -13.62 -69.82
CA ARG A 84 11.95 -13.78 -70.25
C ARG A 84 11.52 -15.21 -70.67
N PHE A 85 10.58 -15.82 -69.94
CA PHE A 85 9.43 -16.53 -70.53
C PHE A 85 8.20 -16.57 -69.60
N ASN A 86 7.05 -16.25 -70.20
CA ASN A 86 5.67 -16.55 -69.81
C ASN A 86 5.09 -17.10 -71.14
N ASN A 87 4.19 -18.07 -71.27
CA ASN A 87 3.10 -18.60 -70.44
C ASN A 87 2.57 -19.88 -71.16
N GLN A 88 2.11 -20.93 -70.46
CA GLN A 88 0.85 -21.66 -70.76
C GLN A 88 0.70 -23.03 -70.06
N ASN A 89 -0.47 -23.18 -69.42
CA ASN A 89 -1.35 -24.36 -69.33
C ASN A 89 -0.92 -25.72 -68.71
N GLN A 90 -1.75 -26.07 -67.70
CA GLN A 90 -2.58 -27.28 -67.57
C GLN A 90 -2.23 -28.37 -66.53
N GLN A 91 -3.28 -28.64 -65.73
CA GLN A 91 -3.64 -29.88 -65.00
C GLN A 91 -2.76 -30.31 -63.80
N GLY A 92 -3.41 -30.66 -62.67
CA GLY A 92 -2.77 -31.43 -61.60
C GLY A 92 -3.13 -31.11 -60.14
N GLY A 93 -4.36 -31.40 -59.72
CA GLY A 93 -4.65 -32.00 -58.39
C GLY A 93 -4.34 -31.24 -57.08
N ASN A 94 -5.41 -30.91 -56.34
CA ASN A 94 -5.44 -30.60 -54.91
C ASN A 94 -4.39 -31.34 -54.04
N ASN A 95 -3.47 -30.63 -53.36
CA ASN A 95 -2.79 -31.16 -52.16
C ASN A 95 -2.03 -30.13 -51.28
N ARG A 96 -2.65 -28.95 -51.02
CA ARG A 96 -2.12 -27.91 -50.11
C ARG A 96 -3.01 -27.55 -48.92
N ARG A 97 -4.26 -28.04 -48.84
CA ARG A 97 -5.16 -27.75 -47.69
C ARG A 97 -4.92 -28.70 -46.50
N ASP A 98 -4.51 -29.94 -46.76
CA ASP A 98 -4.36 -30.98 -45.73
C ASP A 98 -3.04 -30.88 -44.95
N ARG A 99 -1.98 -30.31 -45.57
CA ARG A 99 -0.70 -30.07 -44.88
C ARG A 99 -0.75 -29.00 -43.78
N PHE A 100 -1.78 -28.16 -43.74
CA PHE A 100 -1.97 -27.16 -42.68
C PHE A 100 -2.96 -27.58 -41.57
N ARG A 101 -3.78 -28.63 -41.76
CA ARG A 101 -4.53 -29.26 -40.65
C ARG A 101 -3.59 -30.07 -39.75
N ASN A 102 -2.82 -30.99 -40.36
CA ASN A 102 -1.93 -31.92 -39.66
C ASN A 102 -0.83 -31.29 -38.77
N ARG A 103 -0.58 -29.97 -38.86
CA ARG A 103 0.33 -29.25 -37.96
C ARG A 103 -0.36 -28.62 -36.75
N ARG A 104 -1.66 -28.33 -36.85
CA ARG A 104 -2.47 -27.78 -35.75
C ARG A 104 -2.95 -28.87 -34.81
N ASP A 105 -3.20 -30.07 -35.33
CA ASP A 105 -3.68 -31.21 -34.55
C ASP A 105 -2.55 -31.83 -33.69
N ARG A 106 -1.34 -32.00 -34.23
CA ARG A 106 -0.14 -32.48 -33.47
C ARG A 106 0.33 -31.54 -32.34
N GLN A 107 -0.13 -30.29 -32.32
CA GLN A 107 0.19 -29.35 -31.24
C GLN A 107 -0.84 -29.37 -30.09
N ARG A 108 -2.01 -30.00 -30.28
CA ARG A 108 -2.98 -30.22 -29.21
C ARG A 108 -2.63 -31.41 -28.32
N GLU A 109 -2.02 -32.46 -28.88
CA GLU A 109 -1.73 -33.71 -28.15
C GLU A 109 -0.59 -33.61 -27.12
N ARG A 110 0.19 -32.50 -27.09
CA ARG A 110 1.36 -32.38 -26.20
C ARG A 110 1.17 -31.54 -24.94
N TYR A 111 -0.04 -31.02 -24.70
CA TYR A 111 -0.38 -30.25 -23.49
C TYR A 111 -1.55 -30.86 -22.69
N GLN A 112 -1.78 -32.17 -22.85
CA GLN A 112 -2.78 -32.94 -22.12
C GLN A 112 -2.11 -33.83 -21.04
N ASN A 113 -1.32 -33.20 -20.17
CA ASN A 113 -0.78 -33.83 -18.96
C ASN A 113 -0.94 -32.84 -17.80
N GLY A 114 -2.04 -32.97 -17.05
CA GLY A 114 -2.45 -31.96 -16.08
C GLY A 114 -3.79 -32.26 -15.40
N LEU A 115 -4.05 -33.53 -15.11
CA LEU A 115 -5.03 -34.14 -14.20
C LEU A 115 -4.96 -35.66 -14.47
N PRO A 116 -5.05 -36.56 -13.47
CA PRO A 116 -5.19 -37.99 -13.74
C PRO A 116 -6.50 -38.23 -14.50
N GLN A 117 -6.40 -38.80 -15.69
CA GLN A 117 -7.54 -39.20 -16.50
C GLN A 117 -7.73 -40.71 -16.31
N ASP A 118 -8.91 -41.14 -15.88
CA ASP A 118 -9.20 -42.55 -15.61
C ASP A 118 -8.97 -43.40 -16.87
N ASP A 119 -8.00 -44.32 -16.78
CA ASP A 119 -7.61 -45.21 -17.88
C ASP A 119 -8.62 -46.35 -18.04
N SER A 120 -9.70 -46.08 -18.76
CA SER A 120 -10.71 -47.08 -19.13
C SER A 120 -10.32 -47.82 -20.42
N GLY A 121 -9.16 -48.49 -20.39
CA GLY A 121 -8.77 -49.49 -21.38
C GLY A 121 -9.65 -50.75 -21.26
N GLY A 122 -10.17 -51.24 -22.38
CA GLY A 122 -11.26 -52.23 -22.39
C GLY A 122 -10.91 -53.59 -21.78
N GLY A 123 -11.75 -54.04 -20.84
CA GLY A 123 -11.78 -55.40 -20.31
C GLY A 123 -13.19 -55.76 -19.81
N ASN A 124 -13.85 -56.69 -20.49
CA ASN A 124 -15.07 -57.43 -20.15
C ASN A 124 -15.96 -56.92 -18.98
N GLY A 125 -17.11 -56.35 -19.34
CA GLY A 125 -18.41 -56.87 -18.87
C GLY A 125 -18.83 -56.73 -17.40
N GLU A 126 -18.03 -56.12 -16.52
CA GLU A 126 -18.47 -55.81 -15.15
C GLU A 126 -19.14 -54.43 -15.10
N GLY A 127 -20.33 -54.38 -14.49
CA GLY A 127 -21.12 -53.16 -14.43
C GLY A 127 -20.41 -52.07 -13.62
N PHE A 128 -20.32 -50.86 -14.18
CA PHE A 128 -19.90 -49.67 -13.44
C PHE A 128 -20.91 -49.38 -12.34
N VAL A 129 -20.70 -49.95 -11.15
CA VAL A 129 -21.40 -49.58 -9.93
C VAL A 129 -20.80 -48.23 -9.51
N PRO A 130 -21.57 -47.13 -9.52
CA PRO A 130 -21.04 -45.85 -9.05
C PRO A 130 -20.65 -46.02 -7.58
N ARG A 131 -19.35 -45.93 -7.28
CA ARG A 131 -18.88 -45.92 -5.89
C ARG A 131 -19.66 -44.82 -5.15
N PRO A 132 -20.32 -45.12 -4.01
CA PRO A 132 -20.97 -44.09 -3.21
C PRO A 132 -19.98 -42.96 -2.95
N HIS A 133 -20.38 -41.72 -3.19
CA HIS A 133 -19.51 -40.59 -2.87
C HIS A 133 -19.24 -40.60 -1.36
N PRO A 134 -17.99 -40.33 -0.92
CA PRO A 134 -17.68 -40.30 0.50
C PRO A 134 -18.63 -39.37 1.23
N GLN A 135 -19.29 -39.89 2.25
CA GLN A 135 -20.18 -39.10 3.10
C GLN A 135 -19.34 -38.46 4.21
N VAL A 136 -19.66 -37.21 4.55
CA VAL A 136 -19.02 -36.55 5.68
C VAL A 136 -19.52 -37.22 6.97
N PRO A 137 -18.64 -37.69 7.86
CA PRO A 137 -19.06 -38.32 9.12
C PRO A 137 -19.97 -37.42 9.96
N GLU A 138 -20.89 -38.03 10.71
CA GLU A 138 -21.77 -37.28 11.62
C GLU A 138 -20.94 -36.61 12.72
N GLY A 139 -21.10 -35.29 12.90
CA GLY A 139 -20.29 -34.49 13.83
C GLY A 139 -18.89 -34.10 13.31
N PHE A 140 -18.60 -34.27 12.01
CA PHE A 140 -17.33 -33.83 11.42
C PHE A 140 -17.12 -32.30 11.54
N PRO A 141 -15.91 -31.81 11.85
CA PRO A 141 -15.68 -30.37 12.01
C PRO A 141 -15.84 -29.57 10.72
N THR A 142 -16.56 -28.44 10.79
CA THR A 142 -16.65 -27.46 9.69
C THR A 142 -15.30 -26.76 9.52
N TYR A 143 -14.72 -26.83 8.31
CA TYR A 143 -13.45 -26.15 7.97
C TYR A 143 -13.66 -25.10 6.89
N SER A 144 -13.00 -23.94 7.01
CA SER A 144 -12.89 -22.98 5.90
C SER A 144 -11.75 -23.35 4.96
N LEU A 145 -11.78 -22.78 3.75
CA LEU A 145 -10.67 -22.83 2.80
C LEU A 145 -9.38 -22.27 3.40
N GLY A 146 -9.46 -21.20 4.22
CA GLY A 146 -8.32 -20.62 4.92
C GLY A 146 -7.72 -21.57 5.96
N ASP A 147 -8.56 -22.26 6.74
CA ASP A 147 -8.08 -23.24 7.72
C ASP A 147 -7.31 -24.38 7.06
N LEU A 148 -7.86 -24.93 5.96
CA LEU A 148 -7.18 -25.99 5.19
C LEU A 148 -5.84 -25.51 4.60
N LYS A 149 -5.76 -24.25 4.15
CA LYS A 149 -4.49 -23.66 3.68
C LYS A 149 -3.46 -23.49 4.81
N ARG A 150 -3.88 -23.18 6.04
CA ARG A 150 -2.98 -23.03 7.21
C ARG A 150 -2.48 -24.35 7.78
N MET A 151 -3.23 -25.43 7.67
CA MET A 151 -2.85 -26.72 8.27
C MET A 151 -1.59 -27.33 7.65
N PRO A 152 -0.74 -28.01 8.45
CA PRO A 152 0.42 -28.74 7.93
C PRO A 152 -0.04 -29.98 7.16
N ALA A 153 0.78 -30.44 6.20
CA ALA A 153 0.41 -31.53 5.30
C ALA A 153 -0.04 -32.84 6.00
N PRO A 154 0.58 -33.30 7.11
CA PRO A 154 0.10 -34.50 7.82
C PRO A 154 -1.35 -34.39 8.27
N LYS A 155 -1.75 -33.27 8.87
CA LYS A 155 -3.14 -33.05 9.33
C LYS A 155 -4.14 -33.03 8.17
N LEU A 156 -3.72 -32.61 6.98
CA LEU A 156 -4.56 -32.67 5.78
C LEU A 156 -4.69 -34.11 5.24
N ILE A 157 -3.67 -34.96 5.42
CA ILE A 157 -3.75 -36.39 5.12
C ILE A 157 -4.72 -37.07 6.10
N ASP A 158 -4.61 -36.80 7.41
CA ASP A 158 -5.53 -37.33 8.43
C ASP A 158 -7.01 -36.98 8.11
N ILE A 159 -7.26 -35.73 7.70
CA ILE A 159 -8.58 -35.23 7.28
C ILE A 159 -9.06 -35.94 6.01
N ALA A 160 -8.17 -36.16 5.03
CA ALA A 160 -8.50 -36.86 3.80
C ALA A 160 -8.84 -38.34 4.05
N GLU A 161 -8.12 -39.02 4.95
CA GLU A 161 -8.40 -40.40 5.37
C GLU A 161 -9.74 -40.51 6.09
N GLN A 162 -10.08 -39.58 7.01
CA GLN A 162 -11.39 -39.51 7.66
C GLN A 162 -12.54 -39.32 6.66
N LEU A 163 -12.30 -38.59 5.57
CA LEU A 163 -13.23 -38.40 4.45
C LEU A 163 -13.14 -39.52 3.39
N GLN A 164 -12.48 -40.65 3.70
CA GLN A 164 -12.32 -41.82 2.82
C GLN A 164 -11.67 -41.51 1.46
N ILE A 165 -10.85 -40.45 1.38
CA ILE A 165 -10.08 -40.06 0.21
C ILE A 165 -8.74 -40.82 0.26
N SER A 166 -8.73 -42.05 -0.25
CA SER A 166 -7.58 -42.97 -0.14
C SER A 166 -6.65 -43.00 -1.37
N GLU A 167 -7.11 -42.51 -2.53
CA GLU A 167 -6.34 -42.59 -3.78
C GLU A 167 -5.32 -41.43 -3.90
N GLY A 168 -4.03 -41.76 -3.95
CA GLY A 168 -2.93 -40.84 -4.29
C GLY A 168 -2.49 -39.84 -3.22
N VAL A 169 -3.27 -39.63 -2.15
CA VAL A 169 -3.10 -38.56 -1.15
C VAL A 169 -1.68 -38.49 -0.55
N ALA A 170 -1.08 -39.64 -0.19
CA ALA A 170 0.24 -39.68 0.44
C ALA A 170 1.42 -39.19 -0.43
N ARG A 171 1.24 -39.03 -1.75
CA ARG A 171 2.24 -38.47 -2.68
C ARG A 171 1.75 -37.22 -3.42
N ALA A 172 0.53 -36.78 -3.15
CA ALA A 172 -0.08 -35.62 -3.78
C ALA A 172 0.52 -34.31 -3.23
N ARG A 173 0.45 -33.21 -3.99
CA ARG A 173 0.85 -31.90 -3.46
C ARG A 173 -0.19 -31.45 -2.42
N LYS A 174 0.22 -30.62 -1.46
CA LYS A 174 -0.70 -30.04 -0.46
C LYS A 174 -1.96 -29.42 -1.10
N GLN A 175 -1.82 -28.77 -2.25
CA GLN A 175 -2.94 -28.23 -3.02
C GLN A 175 -3.90 -29.34 -3.48
N ASP A 176 -3.41 -30.40 -4.11
CA ASP A 176 -4.22 -31.53 -4.61
C ASP A 176 -5.03 -32.20 -3.48
N ILE A 177 -4.42 -32.35 -2.29
CA ILE A 177 -5.09 -32.87 -1.08
C ILE A 177 -6.24 -31.95 -0.67
N ILE A 178 -5.99 -30.63 -0.62
CA ILE A 178 -7.03 -29.62 -0.32
C ILE A 178 -8.16 -29.68 -1.38
N PHE A 179 -7.85 -29.80 -2.67
CA PHE A 179 -8.85 -29.97 -3.73
C PHE A 179 -9.68 -31.25 -3.52
N GLY A 180 -9.07 -32.36 -3.12
CA GLY A 180 -9.77 -33.61 -2.78
C GLY A 180 -10.76 -33.42 -1.62
N ILE A 181 -10.30 -32.83 -0.51
CA ILE A 181 -11.13 -32.53 0.67
C ILE A 181 -12.32 -31.63 0.29
N LEU A 182 -12.06 -30.54 -0.43
CA LEU A 182 -13.08 -29.59 -0.88
C LEU A 182 -14.12 -30.23 -1.79
N LYS A 183 -13.75 -31.25 -2.60
CA LYS A 183 -14.68 -31.99 -3.47
C LYS A 183 -15.77 -32.71 -2.67
N VAL A 184 -15.44 -33.17 -1.47
CA VAL A 184 -16.39 -33.81 -0.54
C VAL A 184 -17.16 -32.73 0.23
N LEU A 185 -16.45 -31.82 0.92
CA LEU A 185 -17.08 -30.83 1.80
C LEU A 185 -18.03 -29.87 1.08
N THR A 186 -17.71 -29.40 -0.12
CA THR A 186 -18.58 -28.47 -0.89
C THR A 186 -19.85 -29.13 -1.44
N ARG A 187 -20.00 -30.46 -1.34
CA ARG A 187 -21.22 -31.20 -1.67
C ARG A 187 -22.13 -31.42 -0.46
N HIS A 188 -21.64 -31.17 0.75
CA HIS A 188 -22.43 -31.28 1.98
C HIS A 188 -23.20 -29.98 2.27
N GLY A 189 -24.29 -30.08 3.02
CA GLY A 189 -25.30 -29.01 3.13
C GLY A 189 -24.82 -27.67 3.71
N GLU A 190 -23.76 -27.67 4.53
CA GLU A 190 -23.17 -26.44 5.08
C GLU A 190 -22.32 -25.66 4.05
N GLY A 191 -21.81 -26.35 3.03
CA GLY A 191 -20.81 -25.85 2.10
C GLY A 191 -19.44 -25.65 2.76
N VAL A 192 -18.55 -24.95 2.07
CA VAL A 192 -17.24 -24.53 2.62
C VAL A 192 -17.18 -23.01 2.61
N ALA A 193 -16.81 -22.40 3.72
CA ALA A 193 -16.52 -20.96 3.76
C ALA A 193 -15.16 -20.67 3.11
N ALA A 194 -15.08 -19.63 2.30
CA ALA A 194 -13.82 -19.04 1.84
C ALA A 194 -13.86 -17.52 2.03
N ASP A 195 -12.68 -16.95 2.17
CA ASP A 195 -12.51 -15.50 2.23
C ASP A 195 -11.29 -15.06 1.41
N GLY A 196 -11.24 -13.75 1.11
CA GLY A 196 -10.12 -13.13 0.43
C GLY A 196 -10.43 -11.73 -0.06
N VAL A 197 -9.42 -11.02 -0.53
CA VAL A 197 -9.55 -9.65 -1.05
C VAL A 197 -9.85 -9.71 -2.54
N LEU A 198 -10.93 -9.06 -2.96
CA LEU A 198 -11.38 -9.03 -4.34
C LEU A 198 -10.40 -8.26 -5.24
N GLU A 199 -9.94 -8.90 -6.31
CA GLU A 199 -9.37 -8.26 -7.50
C GLU A 199 -10.37 -8.38 -8.66
N ILE A 200 -10.88 -7.25 -9.16
CA ILE A 200 -11.72 -7.22 -10.37
C ILE A 200 -10.82 -7.05 -11.59
N LEU A 201 -10.94 -7.95 -12.56
CA LEU A 201 -10.18 -7.93 -13.82
C LEU A 201 -10.91 -7.09 -14.89
N PRO A 202 -10.22 -6.67 -15.97
CA PRO A 202 -10.80 -5.80 -17.01
C PRO A 202 -12.09 -6.34 -17.66
N ASP A 203 -12.22 -7.67 -17.75
CA ASP A 203 -13.42 -8.35 -18.28
C ASP A 203 -14.64 -8.31 -17.33
N GLY A 204 -14.50 -7.69 -16.15
CA GLY A 204 -15.58 -7.43 -15.20
C GLY A 204 -15.94 -8.59 -14.26
N PHE A 205 -15.26 -9.73 -14.35
CA PHE A 205 -15.25 -10.77 -13.32
C PHE A 205 -14.08 -10.56 -12.36
N GLY A 206 -14.02 -11.29 -11.25
CA GLY A 206 -12.94 -11.14 -10.29
C GLY A 206 -12.55 -12.43 -9.58
N PHE A 207 -11.49 -12.33 -8.77
CA PHE A 207 -11.00 -13.38 -7.89
C PHE A 207 -10.81 -12.86 -6.47
N LEU A 208 -11.11 -13.69 -5.47
CA LEU A 208 -10.71 -13.44 -4.09
C LEU A 208 -9.27 -13.96 -3.92
N ARG A 209 -8.34 -13.03 -3.73
CA ARG A 209 -6.92 -13.28 -3.52
C ARG A 209 -6.61 -13.45 -2.04
N SER A 210 -5.71 -14.38 -1.70
CA SER A 210 -5.25 -14.56 -0.31
C SER A 210 -4.18 -13.54 0.09
N ALA A 211 -4.30 -12.97 1.30
CA ALA A 211 -3.26 -12.16 1.91
C ALA A 211 -1.99 -12.99 2.22
N GLU A 212 -2.14 -14.28 2.55
CA GLU A 212 -1.02 -15.20 2.81
C GLU A 212 -0.15 -15.43 1.56
N ALA A 213 -0.76 -15.32 0.38
CA ALA A 213 -0.08 -15.36 -0.91
C ALA A 213 0.39 -13.96 -1.37
N SER A 214 0.39 -12.95 -0.49
CA SER A 214 0.65 -11.54 -0.82
C SER A 214 -0.17 -11.05 -2.03
N TYR A 215 -1.44 -11.44 -2.10
CA TYR A 215 -2.33 -11.16 -3.23
C TYR A 215 -1.78 -11.63 -4.60
N LEU A 216 -1.07 -12.76 -4.63
CA LEU A 216 -0.71 -13.47 -5.86
C LEU A 216 -1.91 -14.21 -6.44
N ALA A 217 -1.94 -14.39 -7.75
CA ALA A 217 -2.91 -15.25 -8.41
C ALA A 217 -2.64 -16.73 -8.11
N GLY A 218 -3.51 -17.36 -7.34
CA GLY A 218 -3.45 -18.79 -7.00
C GLY A 218 -4.37 -19.66 -7.87
N PRO A 219 -4.05 -20.96 -8.08
CA PRO A 219 -4.99 -21.92 -8.66
C PRO A 219 -6.20 -22.19 -7.74
N ASP A 220 -6.03 -21.87 -6.46
CA ASP A 220 -6.94 -22.03 -5.32
C ASP A 220 -7.63 -20.70 -4.92
N ASP A 221 -7.66 -19.73 -5.83
CA ASP A 221 -8.44 -18.49 -5.71
C ASP A 221 -9.92 -18.74 -6.02
N THR A 222 -10.79 -17.98 -5.35
CA THR A 222 -12.24 -18.09 -5.54
C THR A 222 -12.73 -17.09 -6.58
N TYR A 223 -13.28 -17.60 -7.68
CA TYR A 223 -13.97 -16.82 -8.72
C TYR A 223 -15.24 -16.15 -8.18
N ILE A 224 -15.45 -14.89 -8.54
CA ILE A 224 -16.70 -14.17 -8.34
C ILE A 224 -17.24 -13.65 -9.69
N SER A 225 -18.55 -13.83 -9.89
CA SER A 225 -19.20 -13.46 -11.16
C SER A 225 -19.42 -11.95 -11.29
N PRO A 226 -19.43 -11.40 -12.53
CA PRO A 226 -19.81 -10.00 -12.77
C PRO A 226 -21.18 -9.64 -12.20
N SER A 227 -22.11 -10.62 -12.18
CA SER A 227 -23.46 -10.46 -11.62
C SER A 227 -23.43 -10.25 -10.10
N GLN A 228 -22.57 -10.97 -9.37
CA GLN A 228 -22.39 -10.77 -7.92
C GLN A 228 -21.72 -9.43 -7.63
N ILE A 229 -20.64 -9.10 -8.37
CA ILE A 229 -19.95 -7.80 -8.26
C ILE A 229 -20.95 -6.64 -8.43
N ARG A 230 -21.77 -6.67 -9.49
CA ARG A 230 -22.80 -5.64 -9.73
C ARG A 230 -23.91 -5.63 -8.68
N ARG A 231 -24.40 -6.81 -8.26
CA ARG A 231 -25.50 -6.93 -7.27
C ARG A 231 -25.15 -6.32 -5.92
N PHE A 232 -23.90 -6.46 -5.47
CA PHE A 232 -23.42 -5.95 -4.18
C PHE A 232 -22.57 -4.68 -4.30
N ASN A 233 -22.45 -4.10 -5.51
CA ASN A 233 -21.62 -2.93 -5.82
C ASN A 233 -20.16 -3.06 -5.32
N LEU A 234 -19.59 -4.25 -5.48
CA LEU A 234 -18.25 -4.59 -4.99
C LEU A 234 -17.17 -3.89 -5.81
N ARG A 235 -16.03 -3.59 -5.15
CA ARG A 235 -14.84 -3.01 -5.77
C ARG A 235 -13.60 -3.82 -5.43
N THR A 236 -12.55 -3.64 -6.23
CA THR A 236 -11.22 -4.13 -5.88
C THR A 236 -10.83 -3.64 -4.47
N GLY A 237 -10.23 -4.53 -3.68
CA GLY A 237 -9.89 -4.27 -2.27
C GLY A 237 -10.97 -4.65 -1.25
N ASP A 238 -12.21 -4.93 -1.66
CA ASP A 238 -13.23 -5.41 -0.71
C ASP A 238 -12.84 -6.83 -0.27
N HIS A 239 -12.73 -7.06 1.05
CA HIS A 239 -12.58 -8.41 1.59
C HIS A 239 -13.96 -9.05 1.66
N ILE A 240 -14.09 -10.23 1.07
CA ILE A 240 -15.35 -10.94 0.94
C ILE A 240 -15.20 -12.24 1.69
N SER A 241 -16.17 -12.58 2.54
CA SER A 241 -16.33 -13.94 3.07
C SER A 241 -17.63 -14.54 2.56
N GLY A 242 -17.62 -15.83 2.25
CA GLY A 242 -18.84 -16.52 1.83
C GLY A 242 -18.65 -17.99 1.50
N ARG A 243 -19.76 -18.68 1.29
CA ARG A 243 -19.75 -20.11 0.92
C ARG A 243 -19.40 -20.33 -0.55
N ILE A 244 -18.40 -21.16 -0.80
CA ILE A 244 -17.99 -21.60 -2.13
C ILE A 244 -18.70 -22.87 -2.58
N ARG A 245 -18.76 -23.07 -3.90
CA ARG A 245 -19.21 -24.30 -4.54
C ARG A 245 -18.08 -24.93 -5.36
N TRP A 246 -18.18 -26.24 -5.59
CA TRP A 246 -17.35 -26.95 -6.55
C TRP A 246 -17.48 -26.35 -7.97
N PRO A 247 -16.41 -26.33 -8.79
CA PRO A 247 -16.49 -25.96 -10.20
C PRO A 247 -17.42 -26.93 -10.97
N LYS A 248 -18.24 -26.40 -11.87
CA LYS A 248 -19.04 -27.19 -12.82
C LYS A 248 -18.19 -27.67 -14.00
N ASP A 249 -18.73 -28.57 -14.81
CA ASP A 249 -18.06 -29.02 -16.04
C ASP A 249 -17.68 -27.84 -16.94
N GLY A 250 -16.38 -27.72 -17.23
CA GLY A 250 -15.79 -26.60 -17.99
C GLY A 250 -15.29 -25.41 -17.13
N GLU A 251 -15.66 -25.32 -15.85
CA GLU A 251 -15.09 -24.34 -14.91
C GLU A 251 -13.77 -24.86 -14.31
N ARG A 252 -12.79 -23.97 -14.07
CA ARG A 252 -11.46 -24.33 -13.52
C ARG A 252 -11.23 -23.92 -12.07
N TYR A 253 -12.01 -22.97 -11.56
CA TYR A 253 -11.82 -22.33 -10.25
C TYR A 253 -13.06 -22.55 -9.38
N PHE A 254 -12.85 -22.62 -8.06
CA PHE A 254 -13.94 -22.55 -7.10
C PHE A 254 -14.73 -21.26 -7.31
N ALA A 255 -16.05 -21.32 -7.24
CA ALA A 255 -16.90 -20.14 -7.40
C ALA A 255 -17.58 -19.79 -6.07
N LEU A 256 -17.63 -18.50 -5.76
CA LEU A 256 -18.42 -18.01 -4.63
C LEU A 256 -19.91 -18.23 -4.94
N ASN A 257 -20.61 -18.96 -4.07
CA ASN A 257 -22.04 -19.25 -4.22
C ASN A 257 -22.88 -18.19 -3.49
N ILE A 258 -22.60 -18.00 -2.20
CA ILE A 258 -23.28 -17.04 -1.33
C ILE A 258 -22.22 -16.09 -0.77
N VAL A 259 -22.50 -14.79 -0.81
CA VAL A 259 -21.72 -13.77 -0.09
C VAL A 259 -22.32 -13.69 1.31
N ASP A 260 -21.52 -13.89 2.35
CA ASP A 260 -21.99 -13.85 3.75
C ASP A 260 -21.59 -12.52 4.44
N THR A 261 -20.36 -12.02 4.25
CA THR A 261 -19.94 -10.68 4.73
C THR A 261 -19.09 -9.91 3.72
N ILE A 262 -19.04 -8.58 3.88
CA ILE A 262 -18.17 -7.67 3.13
C ILE A 262 -17.40 -6.83 4.16
N ASN A 263 -16.07 -6.85 4.10
CA ASN A 263 -15.16 -6.19 5.05
C ASN A 263 -15.40 -6.55 6.53
N GLY A 264 -15.91 -7.76 6.79
CA GLY A 264 -16.28 -8.23 8.13
C GLY A 264 -17.64 -7.74 8.63
N GLU A 265 -18.42 -7.05 7.79
CA GLU A 265 -19.73 -6.51 8.12
C GLU A 265 -20.85 -7.18 7.30
N PRO A 266 -22.11 -7.20 7.81
CA PRO A 266 -23.27 -7.66 7.06
C PRO A 266 -23.48 -6.90 5.75
N LEU A 267 -24.09 -7.57 4.77
CA LEU A 267 -24.35 -7.04 3.42
C LEU A 267 -25.15 -5.73 3.43
N GLU A 268 -25.97 -5.51 4.45
CA GLU A 268 -26.79 -4.32 4.67
C GLU A 268 -25.94 -3.07 4.93
N ALA A 269 -24.84 -3.20 5.69
CA ALA A 269 -23.97 -2.09 6.06
C ALA A 269 -23.26 -1.48 4.84
N SER A 270 -22.91 -2.32 3.86
CA SER A 270 -22.18 -1.91 2.66
C SER A 270 -23.00 -1.07 1.66
N LYS A 271 -24.33 -0.95 1.81
CA LYS A 271 -25.20 -0.31 0.80
C LYS A 271 -25.13 1.21 0.78
N ASN A 272 -24.85 1.85 1.92
CA ASN A 272 -24.92 3.30 2.11
C ASN A 272 -23.54 3.95 2.35
N LYS A 273 -22.45 3.27 1.98
CA LYS A 273 -21.08 3.80 2.19
C LYS A 273 -20.73 4.92 1.21
N ALA A 274 -20.12 5.97 1.72
CA ALA A 274 -19.45 6.97 0.88
C ALA A 274 -18.19 6.36 0.26
N LEU A 275 -17.87 6.75 -0.97
CA LEU A 275 -16.64 6.33 -1.64
C LEU A 275 -15.43 7.06 -1.07
N PHE A 276 -14.27 6.41 -1.00
CA PHE A 276 -13.05 7.02 -0.47
C PHE A 276 -12.69 8.37 -1.12
N GLU A 277 -12.96 8.51 -2.42
CA GLU A 277 -12.73 9.75 -3.19
C GLU A 277 -13.65 10.91 -2.77
N ASN A 278 -14.80 10.63 -2.16
CA ASN A 278 -15.80 11.61 -1.72
C ASN A 278 -15.65 12.00 -0.24
N LEU A 279 -14.77 11.31 0.51
CA LEU A 279 -14.54 11.56 1.94
C LEU A 279 -13.73 12.85 2.15
N THR A 280 -14.12 13.64 3.14
CA THR A 280 -13.56 14.98 3.39
C THR A 280 -12.16 14.89 4.02
N PRO A 281 -11.08 15.30 3.33
CA PRO A 281 -9.72 15.14 3.82
C PRO A 281 -9.36 16.24 4.84
N LEU A 282 -8.91 15.84 6.02
CA LEU A 282 -8.43 16.74 7.07
C LEU A 282 -6.95 16.51 7.39
N PHE A 283 -6.35 17.46 8.11
CA PHE A 283 -5.11 17.21 8.85
C PHE A 283 -5.37 16.16 9.95
N PRO A 284 -4.36 15.36 10.32
CA PRO A 284 -4.41 14.52 11.52
C PRO A 284 -4.73 15.35 12.76
N ARG A 285 -5.68 14.86 13.58
CA ARG A 285 -6.11 15.48 14.85
C ARG A 285 -6.08 14.51 16.05
N LYS A 286 -5.72 13.25 15.81
CA LYS A 286 -5.53 12.23 16.85
C LYS A 286 -4.13 11.67 16.66
N ARG A 287 -3.32 11.72 17.71
CA ARG A 287 -1.93 11.25 17.70
C ARG A 287 -1.86 9.74 17.92
N PHE A 288 -0.98 9.08 17.17
CA PHE A 288 -0.44 7.78 17.58
C PHE A 288 0.60 8.03 18.67
N LYS A 289 0.27 7.70 19.92
CA LYS A 289 1.28 7.57 20.97
C LYS A 289 2.19 6.39 20.61
N LEU A 290 3.49 6.65 20.46
CA LEU A 290 4.50 5.63 20.14
C LEU A 290 5.29 5.17 21.37
N GLU A 291 5.36 6.00 22.40
CA GLU A 291 5.80 5.60 23.74
C GLU A 291 4.87 4.52 24.31
N ARG A 292 5.43 3.36 24.65
CA ARG A 292 4.78 2.25 25.37
C ARG A 292 4.79 2.49 26.88
N GLY A 293 5.82 3.16 27.42
CA GLY A 293 5.98 3.44 28.85
C GLY A 293 6.43 2.23 29.66
N ASP A 294 6.93 1.18 29.01
CA ASP A 294 7.43 -0.05 29.65
C ASP A 294 8.84 0.12 30.26
N GLY A 295 9.53 1.23 29.95
CA GLY A 295 10.90 1.51 30.39
C GLY A 295 11.98 0.67 29.70
N SER A 296 11.63 -0.04 28.61
CA SER A 296 12.58 -0.79 27.79
C SER A 296 13.49 0.14 26.99
N THR A 297 14.67 -0.37 26.60
CA THR A 297 15.61 0.35 25.72
C THR A 297 15.06 0.55 24.30
N GLU A 298 14.12 -0.28 23.87
CA GLU A 298 13.44 -0.18 22.58
C GLU A 298 12.43 0.98 22.54
N ASP A 299 11.75 1.23 23.67
CA ASP A 299 10.75 2.29 23.79
C ASP A 299 11.34 3.70 23.65
N ILE A 300 12.66 3.85 23.85
CA ILE A 300 13.38 5.11 23.66
C ILE A 300 13.17 5.66 22.24
N ALA A 301 13.06 4.80 21.22
CA ALA A 301 12.78 5.25 19.85
C ALA A 301 11.37 5.80 19.69
N GLY A 302 10.36 5.09 20.21
CA GLY A 302 8.97 5.56 20.23
C GLY A 302 8.84 6.89 20.96
N ARG A 303 9.47 6.99 22.15
CA ARG A 303 9.55 8.20 22.98
C ARG A 303 10.19 9.40 22.25
N ILE A 304 11.30 9.21 21.53
CA ILE A 304 11.97 10.32 20.82
C ILE A 304 11.18 10.74 19.58
N LEU A 305 10.63 9.81 18.79
CA LEU A 305 9.71 10.14 17.69
C LEU A 305 8.51 10.94 18.18
N ASP A 306 7.93 10.53 19.31
CA ASP A 306 6.78 11.19 19.95
C ASP A 306 7.01 12.66 20.33
N LEU A 307 8.28 13.10 20.42
CA LEU A 307 8.66 14.49 20.67
C LEU A 307 9.19 15.22 19.42
N MET A 308 9.98 14.54 18.58
CA MET A 308 10.70 15.17 17.46
C MET A 308 9.93 15.10 16.13
N ALA A 309 9.03 14.14 15.96
CA ALA A 309 8.22 13.96 14.75
C ALA A 309 6.92 13.18 15.09
N PRO A 310 5.95 13.81 15.78
CA PRO A 310 4.73 13.16 16.22
C PRO A 310 3.92 12.58 15.04
N GLN A 311 3.45 11.35 15.17
CA GLN A 311 2.66 10.68 14.14
C GLN A 311 1.17 10.75 14.46
N GLY A 312 0.31 10.99 13.45
CA GLY A 312 -1.15 11.07 13.64
C GLY A 312 -1.96 10.09 12.79
N LYS A 313 -3.19 9.79 13.23
CA LYS A 313 -4.20 9.10 12.43
C LYS A 313 -4.47 9.93 11.15
N GLY A 314 -4.01 9.42 10.00
CA GLY A 314 -4.02 10.10 8.71
C GLY A 314 -2.70 10.71 8.22
N GLN A 315 -1.55 10.39 8.86
CA GLN A 315 -0.25 10.97 8.50
C GLN A 315 0.27 10.48 7.14
N ARG A 316 1.01 11.34 6.43
CA ARG A 316 1.88 11.00 5.29
C ARG A 316 3.33 11.23 5.70
N ALA A 317 3.95 10.21 6.28
CA ALA A 317 5.29 10.30 6.85
C ALA A 317 6.34 9.63 5.97
N LEU A 318 7.50 10.26 5.87
CA LEU A 318 8.70 9.69 5.25
C LEU A 318 9.77 9.44 6.31
N ILE A 319 10.23 8.20 6.41
CA ILE A 319 11.47 7.85 7.12
C ILE A 319 12.60 7.96 6.11
N VAL A 320 13.25 9.11 6.10
CA VAL A 320 14.34 9.46 5.18
C VAL A 320 15.61 8.81 5.71
N SER A 321 16.08 7.75 5.05
CA SER A 321 17.17 6.91 5.55
C SER A 321 18.21 6.66 4.46
N PRO A 322 19.50 6.92 4.70
CA PRO A 322 20.55 6.33 3.90
C PRO A 322 20.64 4.82 4.16
N PRO A 323 21.28 4.05 3.26
CA PRO A 323 21.51 2.62 3.48
C PRO A 323 22.23 2.35 4.80
N LYS A 324 21.83 1.26 5.47
CA LYS A 324 22.36 0.79 6.77
C LYS A 324 22.10 1.68 8.00
N ALA A 325 21.33 2.79 7.91
CA ALA A 325 21.03 3.64 9.07
C ALA A 325 19.88 3.16 10.00
N GLY A 326 19.52 1.87 9.94
CA GLY A 326 18.52 1.29 10.85
C GLY A 326 17.04 1.39 10.43
N LYS A 327 16.74 1.63 9.14
CA LYS A 327 15.35 1.75 8.60
C LYS A 327 14.40 0.64 9.10
N THR A 328 14.85 -0.62 9.05
CA THR A 328 14.04 -1.80 9.35
C THR A 328 13.71 -1.88 10.83
N MET A 329 14.69 -1.60 11.72
CA MET A 329 14.47 -1.51 13.17
C MET A 329 13.49 -0.39 13.52
N MET A 330 13.61 0.77 12.87
CA MET A 330 12.69 1.89 13.08
C MET A 330 11.24 1.52 12.71
N LEU A 331 11.04 0.87 11.55
CA LEU A 331 9.72 0.37 11.15
C LEU A 331 9.16 -0.69 12.11
N GLN A 332 9.98 -1.64 12.57
CA GLN A 332 9.58 -2.65 13.55
C GLN A 332 9.17 -2.04 14.89
N GLN A 333 9.89 -1.01 15.36
CA GLN A 333 9.58 -0.28 16.59
C GLN A 333 8.26 0.49 16.46
N ILE A 334 8.05 1.20 15.35
CA ILE A 334 6.78 1.89 15.06
C ILE A 334 5.61 0.89 14.97
N ALA A 335 5.80 -0.23 14.27
CA ALA A 335 4.81 -1.31 14.16
C ALA A 335 4.41 -1.84 15.54
N SER A 336 5.40 -2.19 16.36
CA SER A 336 5.19 -2.75 17.71
C SER A 336 4.50 -1.75 18.64
N ALA A 337 4.89 -0.48 18.57
CA ALA A 337 4.27 0.61 19.34
C ALA A 337 2.81 0.85 18.93
N ILE A 338 2.50 0.87 17.63
CA ILE A 338 1.13 1.04 17.12
C ILE A 338 0.27 -0.15 17.56
N THR A 339 0.71 -1.40 17.37
CA THR A 339 -0.09 -2.58 17.76
C THR A 339 -0.29 -2.69 19.28
N TYR A 340 0.67 -2.20 20.08
CA TYR A 340 0.56 -2.19 21.55
C TYR A 340 -0.40 -1.10 22.05
N ASN A 341 -0.25 0.14 21.58
CA ASN A 341 -1.02 1.29 22.06
C ASN A 341 -2.39 1.49 21.36
N HIS A 342 -2.55 0.99 20.13
CA HIS A 342 -3.73 1.21 19.27
C HIS A 342 -4.19 -0.11 18.61
N PRO A 343 -4.60 -1.13 19.38
CA PRO A 343 -4.98 -2.45 18.86
C PRO A 343 -6.26 -2.44 18.00
N ASP A 344 -6.97 -1.32 17.92
CA ASP A 344 -8.11 -1.06 17.03
C ASP A 344 -7.72 -0.80 15.56
N VAL A 345 -6.44 -0.51 15.31
CA VAL A 345 -5.91 -0.08 14.01
C VAL A 345 -5.53 -1.27 13.14
N HIS A 346 -5.96 -1.25 11.88
CA HIS A 346 -5.56 -2.28 10.91
C HIS A 346 -4.15 -1.96 10.38
N LEU A 347 -3.16 -2.67 10.91
CA LEU A 347 -1.75 -2.52 10.53
C LEU A 347 -1.40 -3.44 9.34
N ILE A 348 -0.97 -2.83 8.23
CA ILE A 348 -0.41 -3.51 7.06
C ILE A 348 1.07 -3.13 6.95
N VAL A 349 1.95 -4.10 6.78
CA VAL A 349 3.34 -3.89 6.40
C VAL A 349 3.50 -4.32 4.94
N LEU A 350 3.88 -3.40 4.07
CA LEU A 350 4.08 -3.61 2.65
C LEU A 350 5.58 -3.54 2.31
N LEU A 351 6.15 -4.68 1.93
CA LEU A 351 7.56 -4.81 1.57
C LEU A 351 7.71 -4.97 0.05
N ILE A 352 8.46 -4.08 -0.59
CA ILE A 352 8.61 -3.98 -2.04
C ILE A 352 10.09 -4.00 -2.43
N ASP A 353 10.47 -4.97 -3.28
CA ASP A 353 11.84 -5.13 -3.80
C ASP A 353 12.88 -5.24 -2.66
N GLU A 354 12.48 -5.91 -1.57
CA GLU A 354 13.31 -6.16 -0.40
C GLU A 354 13.64 -7.64 -0.26
N ARG A 355 14.56 -7.97 0.66
CA ARG A 355 15.16 -9.30 0.74
C ARG A 355 14.28 -10.34 1.43
N PRO A 356 14.27 -11.61 0.99
CA PRO A 356 13.49 -12.68 1.62
C PRO A 356 13.75 -12.87 3.12
N GLU A 357 14.99 -12.66 3.59
CA GLU A 357 15.33 -12.73 5.01
C GLU A 357 14.68 -11.61 5.83
N GLU A 358 14.66 -10.37 5.32
CA GLU A 358 14.03 -9.21 5.96
C GLU A 358 12.49 -9.36 6.00
N VAL A 359 11.90 -9.92 4.94
CA VAL A 359 10.47 -10.29 4.91
C VAL A 359 10.15 -11.32 6.00
N THR A 360 10.96 -12.36 6.12
CA THR A 360 10.75 -13.44 7.11
C THR A 360 10.89 -12.92 8.55
N GLU A 361 11.83 -12.01 8.79
CA GLU A 361 11.97 -11.33 10.08
C GLU A 361 10.73 -10.49 10.41
N MET A 362 10.27 -9.67 9.47
CA MET A 362 9.09 -8.82 9.65
C MET A 362 7.83 -9.63 9.95
N GLN A 363 7.61 -10.75 9.25
CA GLN A 363 6.50 -11.69 9.46
C GLN A 363 6.50 -12.35 10.85
N ARG A 364 7.67 -12.49 11.49
CA ARG A 364 7.79 -13.11 12.82
C ARG A 364 7.72 -12.09 13.95
N THR A 365 8.18 -10.86 13.71
CA THR A 365 8.27 -9.81 14.71
C THR A 365 7.00 -8.95 14.79
N VAL A 366 6.40 -8.60 13.64
CA VAL A 366 5.25 -7.68 13.62
C VAL A 366 3.93 -8.44 13.66
N ARG A 367 3.08 -8.06 14.62
CA ARG A 367 1.68 -8.48 14.70
C ARG A 367 0.83 -7.60 13.79
N GLY A 368 0.70 -7.99 12.53
CA GLY A 368 -0.08 -7.29 11.51
C GLY A 368 -0.15 -8.07 10.20
N GLU A 369 -0.78 -7.49 9.18
CA GLU A 369 -0.86 -8.05 7.83
C GLU A 369 0.46 -7.75 7.08
N VAL A 370 1.36 -8.72 6.94
CA VAL A 370 2.65 -8.52 6.24
C VAL A 370 2.53 -9.02 4.80
N ILE A 371 2.49 -8.08 3.86
CA ILE A 371 2.39 -8.30 2.41
C ILE A 371 3.73 -7.97 1.76
N SER A 372 4.24 -8.85 0.89
CA SER A 372 5.58 -8.71 0.34
C SER A 372 5.68 -9.07 -1.15
N SER A 373 6.58 -8.38 -1.85
CA SER A 373 7.09 -8.78 -3.17
C SER A 373 8.60 -8.60 -3.14
N THR A 374 9.36 -9.70 -3.08
CA THR A 374 10.83 -9.67 -2.96
C THR A 374 11.49 -9.19 -4.25
N PHE A 375 12.78 -8.89 -4.21
CA PHE A 375 13.57 -8.48 -5.39
C PHE A 375 13.62 -9.54 -6.52
N ASP A 376 13.21 -10.78 -6.27
CA ASP A 376 13.11 -11.86 -7.27
C ASP A 376 11.92 -11.67 -8.23
N GLU A 377 10.92 -10.89 -7.82
CA GLU A 377 9.69 -10.61 -8.56
C GLU A 377 9.88 -9.46 -9.57
N PRO A 378 9.16 -9.46 -10.71
CA PRO A 378 9.28 -8.39 -11.70
C PRO A 378 8.61 -7.09 -11.22
N ALA A 379 9.07 -5.93 -11.71
CA ALA A 379 8.52 -4.61 -11.35
C ALA A 379 6.99 -4.48 -11.52
N ALA A 380 6.40 -5.16 -12.51
CA ALA A 380 4.94 -5.21 -12.70
C ALA A 380 4.21 -5.86 -11.52
N ARG A 381 4.82 -6.85 -10.87
CA ARG A 381 4.29 -7.52 -9.68
C ARG A 381 4.32 -6.60 -8.46
N HIS A 382 5.42 -5.88 -8.23
CA HIS A 382 5.49 -4.87 -7.16
C HIS A 382 4.37 -3.83 -7.27
N VAL A 383 4.11 -3.34 -8.49
CA VAL A 383 3.02 -2.41 -8.78
C VAL A 383 1.65 -3.05 -8.50
N GLN A 384 1.40 -4.28 -8.97
CA GLN A 384 0.13 -4.98 -8.71
C GLN A 384 -0.14 -5.16 -7.21
N VAL A 385 0.85 -5.60 -6.43
CA VAL A 385 0.72 -5.82 -4.98
C VAL A 385 0.43 -4.50 -4.26
N ALA A 386 1.14 -3.42 -4.61
CA ALA A 386 0.90 -2.10 -4.02
C ALA A 386 -0.51 -1.57 -4.34
N GLU A 387 -0.98 -1.74 -5.58
CA GLU A 387 -2.34 -1.32 -5.99
C GLU A 387 -3.43 -2.15 -5.25
N MET A 388 -3.21 -3.46 -5.05
CA MET A 388 -4.12 -4.28 -4.23
C MET A 388 -4.16 -3.83 -2.77
N VAL A 389 -3.00 -3.55 -2.16
CA VAL A 389 -2.91 -3.09 -0.76
C VAL A 389 -3.54 -1.71 -0.57
N ILE A 390 -3.33 -0.76 -1.49
CA ILE A 390 -3.92 0.58 -1.34
C ILE A 390 -5.44 0.57 -1.54
N GLU A 391 -5.97 -0.22 -2.49
CA GLU A 391 -7.42 -0.38 -2.62
C GLU A 391 -8.01 -1.10 -1.41
N ARG A 392 -7.35 -2.13 -0.86
CA ARG A 392 -7.74 -2.79 0.39
C ARG A 392 -7.83 -1.79 1.55
N ALA A 393 -6.82 -0.94 1.70
CA ALA A 393 -6.80 0.09 2.75
C ALA A 393 -7.91 1.15 2.56
N LYS A 394 -8.17 1.60 1.32
CA LYS A 394 -9.28 2.52 1.03
C LYS A 394 -10.64 1.91 1.42
N ARG A 395 -10.92 0.65 1.06
CA ARG A 395 -12.17 -0.02 1.44
C ARG A 395 -12.32 -0.09 2.95
N LEU A 396 -11.26 -0.39 3.71
CA LEU A 396 -11.30 -0.37 5.17
C LEU A 396 -11.65 1.03 5.73
N VAL A 397 -11.11 2.11 5.15
CA VAL A 397 -11.45 3.49 5.58
C VAL A 397 -12.88 3.91 5.18
N GLU A 398 -13.43 3.41 4.07
CA GLU A 398 -14.86 3.58 3.74
C GLU A 398 -15.77 2.97 4.81
N HIS A 399 -15.31 1.92 5.50
CA HIS A 399 -15.94 1.32 6.69
C HIS A 399 -15.44 1.94 8.01
N LYS A 400 -14.96 3.19 7.96
CA LYS A 400 -14.54 4.03 9.10
C LYS A 400 -13.43 3.43 9.98
N ARG A 401 -12.64 2.50 9.45
CA ARG A 401 -11.47 1.96 10.15
C ARG A 401 -10.29 2.92 10.07
N ASP A 402 -9.46 2.91 11.10
CA ASP A 402 -8.13 3.50 11.07
C ASP A 402 -7.15 2.45 10.53
N VAL A 403 -6.42 2.80 9.47
CA VAL A 403 -5.50 1.91 8.76
C VAL A 403 -4.11 2.53 8.74
N VAL A 404 -3.09 1.73 9.01
CA VAL A 404 -1.68 2.12 8.89
C VAL A 404 -1.01 1.22 7.88
N ILE A 405 -0.41 1.80 6.84
CA ILE A 405 0.51 1.10 5.94
C ILE A 405 1.94 1.52 6.29
N LEU A 406 2.77 0.55 6.67
CA LEU A 406 4.21 0.69 6.79
C LEU A 406 4.84 0.20 5.48
N LEU A 407 5.40 1.10 4.67
CA LEU A 407 5.95 0.77 3.35
C LEU A 407 7.49 0.81 3.34
N ASP A 408 8.10 -0.33 3.03
CA ASP A 408 9.55 -0.44 2.80
C ASP A 408 9.82 -0.94 1.37
N SER A 409 10.15 -0.11 0.37
CA SER A 409 10.31 1.36 0.43
C SER A 409 9.56 2.08 -0.68
N ILE A 410 9.23 3.36 -0.46
CA ILE A 410 8.57 4.19 -1.47
C ILE A 410 9.47 4.47 -2.67
N THR A 411 10.79 4.54 -2.44
CA THR A 411 11.79 4.74 -3.49
C THR A 411 11.84 3.56 -4.46
N ARG A 412 11.86 2.33 -3.93
CA ARG A 412 11.79 1.11 -4.75
C ARG A 412 10.46 0.98 -5.49
N LEU A 413 9.34 1.30 -4.84
CA LEU A 413 8.03 1.32 -5.49
C LEU A 413 7.98 2.35 -6.65
N ALA A 414 8.53 3.55 -6.47
CA ALA A 414 8.61 4.55 -7.54
C ALA A 414 9.50 4.10 -8.72
N ARG A 415 10.62 3.42 -8.45
CA ARG A 415 11.45 2.76 -9.48
C ARG A 415 10.65 1.70 -10.25
N ALA A 416 9.86 0.89 -9.56
CA ALA A 416 9.00 -0.12 -10.19
C ALA A 416 7.96 0.51 -11.13
N TYR A 417 7.28 1.60 -10.71
CA TYR A 417 6.38 2.35 -11.59
C TYR A 417 7.11 2.93 -12.81
N ASN A 418 8.30 3.51 -12.64
CA ASN A 418 9.10 4.05 -13.74
C ASN A 418 9.46 3.00 -14.80
N ASN A 419 9.71 1.76 -14.38
CA ASN A 419 10.05 0.66 -15.29
C ASN A 419 8.83 0.04 -16.00
N VAL A 420 7.62 0.25 -15.49
CA VAL A 420 6.36 -0.33 -16.00
C VAL A 420 5.57 0.67 -16.87
N VAL A 421 5.74 1.97 -16.64
CA VAL A 421 5.08 3.03 -17.42
C VAL A 421 5.66 3.10 -18.84
N PRO A 422 4.83 3.09 -19.90
CA PRO A 422 5.29 3.33 -21.27
C PRO A 422 5.98 4.71 -21.39
N SER A 423 7.14 4.75 -22.07
CA SER A 423 7.92 5.98 -22.23
C SER A 423 7.09 7.13 -22.81
N SER A 424 7.10 8.27 -22.13
CA SER A 424 6.47 9.52 -22.58
C SER A 424 7.30 10.27 -23.62
N GLY A 425 8.53 9.82 -23.89
CA GLY A 425 9.54 10.56 -24.64
C GLY A 425 10.15 11.77 -23.89
N LYS A 426 9.71 12.03 -22.64
CA LYS A 426 10.20 13.13 -21.80
C LYS A 426 10.77 12.58 -20.49
N VAL A 427 12.10 12.46 -20.47
CA VAL A 427 12.86 12.02 -19.31
C VAL A 427 13.34 13.23 -18.51
N LEU A 428 12.98 13.29 -17.24
CA LEU A 428 13.44 14.29 -16.28
C LEU A 428 14.89 14.02 -15.84
N THR A 429 15.50 15.00 -15.17
CA THR A 429 16.80 14.84 -14.51
C THR A 429 16.80 13.57 -13.64
N GLY A 430 17.89 12.81 -13.67
CA GLY A 430 18.00 11.55 -12.92
C GLY A 430 17.37 10.32 -13.58
N GLY A 431 16.82 10.42 -14.80
CA GLY A 431 16.34 9.26 -15.56
C GLY A 431 14.89 8.84 -15.25
N VAL A 432 14.12 9.71 -14.61
CA VAL A 432 12.71 9.47 -14.27
C VAL A 432 11.82 9.96 -15.42
N ASP A 433 10.90 9.14 -15.90
CA ASP A 433 9.91 9.57 -16.91
C ASP A 433 8.92 10.58 -16.30
N SER A 434 8.56 11.62 -17.06
CA SER A 434 7.67 12.69 -16.62
C SER A 434 6.30 12.21 -16.08
N ASN A 435 5.78 11.08 -16.58
CA ASN A 435 4.53 10.48 -16.12
C ASN A 435 4.73 9.44 -15.00
N ALA A 436 5.94 8.93 -14.79
CA ALA A 436 6.20 7.84 -13.83
C ALA A 436 5.83 8.20 -12.40
N MET A 437 6.06 9.45 -11.97
CA MET A 437 5.79 9.89 -10.60
C MET A 437 4.31 10.10 -10.27
N HIS A 438 3.41 10.13 -11.26
CA HIS A 438 1.99 10.39 -11.02
C HIS A 438 1.30 9.31 -10.16
N ARG A 439 1.51 8.02 -10.48
CA ARG A 439 0.93 6.90 -9.70
C ARG A 439 1.52 6.78 -8.29
N PRO A 440 2.86 6.78 -8.08
CA PRO A 440 3.46 6.80 -6.75
C PRO A 440 2.98 7.97 -5.88
N LYS A 441 2.87 9.19 -6.44
CA LYS A 441 2.35 10.35 -5.70
C LYS A 441 0.87 10.19 -5.33
N ARG A 442 0.05 9.56 -6.17
CA ARG A 442 -1.35 9.21 -5.84
C ARG A 442 -1.45 8.12 -4.76
N PHE A 443 -0.56 7.13 -4.76
CA PHE A 443 -0.47 6.12 -3.70
C PHE A 443 -0.18 6.79 -2.35
N PHE A 444 0.88 7.60 -2.26
CA PHE A 444 1.26 8.25 -0.99
C PHE A 444 0.27 9.36 -0.58
N GLY A 445 -0.25 10.11 -1.55
CA GLY A 445 -1.31 11.11 -1.37
C GLY A 445 -2.70 10.54 -1.05
N ALA A 446 -2.87 9.21 -1.04
CA ALA A 446 -4.07 8.59 -0.53
C ALA A 446 -4.19 8.81 0.98
N ALA A 447 -3.08 8.76 1.73
CA ALA A 447 -3.10 8.92 3.18
C ALA A 447 -3.62 10.31 3.62
N ARG A 448 -4.62 10.27 4.51
CA ARG A 448 -5.43 11.39 4.98
C ARG A 448 -6.19 11.01 6.25
N ASN A 449 -6.47 11.99 7.09
CA ASN A 449 -7.52 11.89 8.10
C ASN A 449 -8.87 12.18 7.42
N VAL A 450 -9.95 11.55 7.87
CA VAL A 450 -11.29 11.69 7.28
C VAL A 450 -12.26 12.25 8.32
N GLU A 451 -13.11 13.20 7.92
CA GLU A 451 -14.09 13.83 8.82
C GLU A 451 -15.24 12.86 9.18
N GLU A 452 -15.72 12.09 8.22
CA GLU A 452 -16.86 11.18 8.34
C GLU A 452 -16.56 9.89 9.17
N GLY A 453 -15.27 9.65 9.46
CA GLY A 453 -14.75 8.54 10.27
C GLY A 453 -13.65 7.73 9.57
N GLY A 454 -12.74 7.15 10.36
CA GLY A 454 -11.57 6.42 9.88
C GLY A 454 -10.41 7.31 9.44
N SER A 455 -9.29 6.69 9.07
CA SER A 455 -8.12 7.38 8.54
C SER A 455 -7.20 6.42 7.80
N LEU A 456 -6.50 6.93 6.77
CA LEU A 456 -5.41 6.20 6.12
C LEU A 456 -4.08 6.87 6.47
N THR A 457 -3.23 6.16 7.18
CA THR A 457 -1.86 6.59 7.53
C THR A 457 -0.88 5.80 6.67
N ILE A 458 0.07 6.49 6.03
CA ILE A 458 1.18 5.84 5.33
C ILE A 458 2.48 6.39 5.92
N ILE A 459 3.28 5.48 6.49
CA ILE A 459 4.64 5.75 6.95
C ILE A 459 5.56 4.94 6.04
N ALA A 460 6.34 5.61 5.20
CA ALA A 460 7.15 4.94 4.19
C ALA A 460 8.63 5.30 4.32
N THR A 461 9.52 4.33 4.11
CA THR A 461 10.96 4.61 4.01
C THR A 461 11.28 5.23 2.64
N ALA A 462 12.13 6.25 2.65
CA ALA A 462 12.68 6.89 1.47
C ALA A 462 14.21 6.79 1.52
N LEU A 463 14.81 6.22 0.48
CA LEU A 463 16.25 6.06 0.39
C LEU A 463 16.91 7.36 -0.09
N VAL A 464 17.93 7.82 0.65
CA VAL A 464 18.80 8.94 0.31
C VAL A 464 20.28 8.51 0.31
N ASP A 465 21.18 9.36 -0.16
CA ASP A 465 22.64 9.12 -0.23
C ASP A 465 23.07 7.78 -0.87
N THR A 466 22.24 7.26 -1.79
CA THR A 466 22.50 6.03 -2.54
C THR A 466 23.53 6.21 -3.67
N GLY A 467 23.94 7.45 -3.94
CA GLY A 467 24.69 7.83 -5.13
C GLY A 467 23.85 7.94 -6.41
N SER A 468 22.55 7.59 -6.37
CA SER A 468 21.68 7.68 -7.54
C SER A 468 20.97 9.03 -7.65
N ALA A 469 21.17 9.72 -8.77
CA ALA A 469 20.42 10.94 -9.08
C ALA A 469 18.90 10.70 -9.17
N MET A 470 18.48 9.48 -9.55
CA MET A 470 17.08 9.06 -9.60
C MET A 470 16.43 9.13 -8.21
N ASP A 471 17.08 8.57 -7.18
CA ASP A 471 16.53 8.52 -5.83
C ASP A 471 16.40 9.91 -5.22
N LYS A 472 17.36 10.80 -5.50
CA LYS A 472 17.29 12.21 -5.08
C LYS A 472 16.05 12.91 -5.64
N VAL A 473 15.74 12.72 -6.92
CA VAL A 473 14.56 13.31 -7.57
C VAL A 473 13.26 12.70 -7.04
N ILE A 474 13.24 11.38 -6.85
CA ILE A 474 12.10 10.66 -6.24
C ILE A 474 11.82 11.20 -4.83
N TYR A 475 12.87 11.41 -4.02
CA TYR A 475 12.73 11.93 -2.66
C TYR A 475 12.15 13.35 -2.62
N GLU A 476 12.67 14.30 -3.41
CA GLU A 476 12.16 15.68 -3.43
C GLU A 476 10.68 15.76 -3.87
N GLU A 477 10.28 14.94 -4.85
CA GLU A 477 8.88 14.81 -5.27
C GLU A 477 7.93 14.31 -4.16
N PHE A 478 8.41 13.39 -3.32
CA PHE A 478 7.63 12.91 -2.16
C PHE A 478 7.68 13.86 -0.98
N LYS A 479 8.78 14.59 -0.77
CA LYS A 479 8.92 15.62 0.27
C LYS A 479 7.86 16.73 0.14
N GLY A 480 7.55 17.13 -1.09
CA GLY A 480 6.44 18.05 -1.38
C GLY A 480 5.05 17.47 -1.04
N THR A 481 4.90 16.14 -1.10
CA THR A 481 3.63 15.41 -0.91
C THR A 481 3.37 15.03 0.56
N GLY A 482 4.44 14.76 1.31
CA GLY A 482 4.42 14.38 2.73
C GLY A 482 4.06 15.53 3.68
N ASN A 483 3.77 15.17 4.93
CA ASN A 483 3.53 16.12 6.01
C ASN A 483 4.27 15.76 7.32
N SER A 484 5.07 14.69 7.33
CA SER A 484 6.05 14.39 8.39
C SER A 484 7.32 13.83 7.77
N GLU A 485 8.47 14.21 8.32
CA GLU A 485 9.79 13.70 7.92
C GLU A 485 10.54 13.23 9.18
N VAL A 486 11.06 12.01 9.14
CA VAL A 486 11.95 11.43 10.16
C VAL A 486 13.26 11.13 9.46
N HIS A 487 14.30 11.90 9.74
CA HIS A 487 15.61 11.73 9.13
C HIS A 487 16.47 10.78 9.97
N LEU A 488 17.14 9.82 9.34
CA LEU A 488 18.14 8.95 9.97
C LEU A 488 19.53 9.33 9.47
N ASP A 489 20.49 9.54 10.38
CA ASP A 489 21.85 9.93 10.04
C ASP A 489 22.82 8.73 10.14
N ARG A 490 23.53 8.48 9.04
CA ARG A 490 24.54 7.41 8.95
C ARG A 490 25.70 7.64 9.94
N ARG A 491 26.09 8.88 10.23
CA ARG A 491 27.18 9.23 11.16
C ARG A 491 26.88 8.79 12.59
N ILE A 492 25.62 8.93 13.03
CA ILE A 492 25.14 8.46 14.34
C ILE A 492 25.22 6.92 14.39
N THR A 493 24.80 6.26 13.30
CA THR A 493 24.85 4.80 13.16
C THR A 493 26.29 4.26 13.14
N GLU A 494 27.22 4.94 12.46
CA GLU A 494 28.65 4.60 12.40
C GLU A 494 29.30 4.64 13.80
N LYS A 495 28.85 5.55 14.68
CA LYS A 495 29.22 5.60 16.10
C LYS A 495 28.50 4.54 16.97
N ARG A 496 27.64 3.71 16.37
CA ARG A 496 26.75 2.71 17.04
C ARG A 496 25.75 3.31 18.03
N VAL A 497 25.35 4.55 17.81
CA VAL A 497 24.33 5.23 18.60
C VAL A 497 22.96 4.95 17.97
N TYR A 498 21.99 4.48 18.77
CA TYR A 498 20.64 4.13 18.31
C TYR A 498 19.57 4.65 19.28
N PRO A 499 18.40 5.11 18.78
CA PRO A 499 18.04 5.22 17.36
C PRO A 499 18.84 6.34 16.67
N ALA A 500 19.13 6.18 15.39
CA ALA A 500 20.00 7.09 14.65
C ALA A 500 19.26 8.31 14.06
N ILE A 501 18.38 8.95 14.84
CA ILE A 501 17.51 10.03 14.37
C ILE A 501 18.30 11.35 14.28
N GLY A 502 18.25 12.01 13.12
CA GLY A 502 18.66 13.41 12.95
C GLY A 502 17.57 14.33 13.50
N VAL A 503 17.74 14.83 14.72
CA VAL A 503 16.65 15.44 15.51
C VAL A 503 16.31 16.86 15.09
N ASN A 504 17.26 17.60 14.53
CA ASN A 504 17.00 18.96 14.03
C ASN A 504 16.30 18.94 12.66
N LEU A 505 16.58 17.91 11.84
CA LEU A 505 15.97 17.71 10.51
C LEU A 505 14.57 17.08 10.59
N SER A 506 14.26 16.36 11.67
CA SER A 506 12.99 15.66 11.84
C SER A 506 11.87 16.56 12.36
N GLY A 507 10.66 16.40 11.82
CA GLY A 507 9.51 17.22 12.19
C GLY A 507 8.20 16.83 11.50
N THR A 508 7.11 17.39 12.02
CA THR A 508 5.74 17.15 11.53
C THR A 508 5.04 18.48 11.28
N ARG A 509 4.46 18.66 10.09
CA ARG A 509 3.65 19.84 9.76
C ARG A 509 2.36 19.81 10.57
N ARG A 510 2.01 20.95 11.15
CA ARG A 510 0.83 21.13 12.03
C ARG A 510 0.86 20.24 13.30
N GLU A 511 2.04 20.11 13.93
CA GLU A 511 2.18 19.45 15.24
C GLU A 511 1.30 20.08 16.35
N ASP A 512 0.85 21.34 16.17
CA ASP A 512 -0.15 22.03 17.01
C ASP A 512 -1.52 21.32 17.07
N LEU A 513 -1.83 20.45 16.11
CA LEU A 513 -3.07 19.65 16.10
C LEU A 513 -2.91 18.25 16.73
N LEU A 514 -1.69 17.89 17.15
CA LEU A 514 -1.33 16.56 17.68
C LEU A 514 -0.72 16.60 19.09
N ILE A 515 -0.29 17.78 19.56
CA ILE A 515 0.40 17.96 20.83
C ILE A 515 -0.28 19.08 21.62
N GLU A 516 -0.62 18.81 22.89
CA GLU A 516 -1.19 19.80 23.81
C GLU A 516 -0.26 21.02 23.99
N PRO A 517 -0.81 22.26 24.09
CA PRO A 517 0.00 23.48 24.05
C PRO A 517 1.15 23.57 25.08
N ASP A 518 0.93 23.11 26.32
CA ASP A 518 1.97 23.10 27.38
C ASP A 518 3.10 22.11 27.05
N LEU A 519 2.79 20.96 26.46
CA LEU A 519 3.80 19.99 26.02
C LEU A 519 4.57 20.52 24.80
N LEU A 520 3.87 21.15 23.85
CA LEU A 520 4.47 21.74 22.65
C LEU A 520 5.49 22.84 22.99
N GLN A 521 5.17 23.72 23.96
CA GLN A 521 6.11 24.74 24.44
C GLN A 521 7.40 24.13 25.01
N LYS A 522 7.31 23.03 25.77
CA LYS A 522 8.51 22.34 26.30
C LYS A 522 9.33 21.68 25.19
N ILE A 523 8.67 21.10 24.18
CA ILE A 523 9.33 20.55 22.99
C ILE A 523 10.07 21.65 22.22
N TRP A 524 9.50 22.85 22.09
CA TRP A 524 10.20 23.98 21.46
C TRP A 524 11.42 24.47 22.26
N ILE A 525 11.35 24.46 23.59
CA ILE A 525 12.53 24.76 24.45
C ILE A 525 13.61 23.69 24.22
N LEU A 526 13.23 22.41 24.17
CA LEU A 526 14.13 21.30 23.87
C LEU A 526 14.77 21.43 22.49
N ARG A 527 14.00 21.72 21.43
CA ARG A 527 14.53 21.96 20.07
C ARG A 527 15.53 23.13 20.06
N LYS A 528 15.25 24.23 20.77
CA LYS A 528 16.19 25.37 20.89
C LYS A 528 17.48 25.01 21.62
N LEU A 529 17.43 24.08 22.58
CA LEU A 529 18.61 23.57 23.28
C LEU A 529 19.46 22.64 22.40
N LEU A 530 18.83 21.83 21.54
CA LEU A 530 19.49 20.85 20.67
C LEU A 530 20.07 21.46 19.39
N HIS A 531 19.42 22.47 18.81
CA HIS A 531 19.82 23.08 17.54
C HIS A 531 21.29 23.58 17.46
N PRO A 532 21.94 24.08 18.52
CA PRO A 532 23.36 24.47 18.47
C PRO A 532 24.34 23.28 18.52
N MET A 533 23.87 22.08 18.82
CA MET A 533 24.70 20.87 18.93
C MET A 533 24.83 20.19 17.55
N ASP A 534 25.97 19.54 17.28
CA ASP A 534 26.04 18.58 16.16
C ASP A 534 25.08 17.39 16.41
N GLU A 535 24.55 16.80 15.35
CA GLU A 535 23.54 15.74 15.40
C GLU A 535 23.95 14.56 16.31
N ILE A 536 25.24 14.18 16.33
CA ILE A 536 25.72 13.10 17.20
C ILE A 536 25.59 13.52 18.67
N ALA A 537 26.04 14.73 19.02
CA ALA A 537 25.99 15.24 20.38
C ALA A 537 24.55 15.50 20.86
N ALA A 538 23.68 15.99 19.97
CA ALA A 538 22.25 16.16 20.24
C ALA A 538 21.57 14.83 20.56
N MET A 539 21.87 13.79 19.77
CA MET A 539 21.32 12.44 19.96
C MET A 539 21.85 11.78 21.24
N GLU A 540 23.15 11.90 21.53
CA GLU A 540 23.75 11.38 22.77
C GLU A 540 23.19 12.07 24.02
N PHE A 541 23.05 13.41 23.99
CA PHE A 541 22.40 14.18 25.05
C PHE A 541 20.96 13.71 25.30
N LEU A 542 20.16 13.56 24.23
CA LEU A 542 18.80 13.04 24.34
C LEU A 542 18.77 11.63 24.92
N LEU A 543 19.61 10.72 24.42
CA LEU A 543 19.66 9.34 24.90
C LEU A 543 19.99 9.26 26.39
N ASP A 544 20.94 10.04 26.88
CA ASP A 544 21.33 9.97 28.29
C ASP A 544 20.24 10.52 29.22
N LYS A 545 19.47 11.52 28.79
CA LYS A 545 18.27 11.98 29.52
C LYS A 545 17.08 11.02 29.40
N MET A 546 16.90 10.38 28.24
CA MET A 546 15.84 9.38 28.04
C MET A 546 16.09 8.10 28.84
N LYS A 547 17.35 7.65 28.97
CA LYS A 547 17.73 6.50 29.81
C LYS A 547 17.51 6.74 31.30
N SER A 548 17.61 7.99 31.77
CA SER A 548 17.42 8.31 33.20
C SER A 548 15.95 8.38 33.64
N THR A 549 15.00 8.20 32.72
CA THR A 549 13.55 8.38 32.93
C THR A 549 12.78 7.26 32.22
N LYS A 550 11.61 6.86 32.72
CA LYS A 550 10.79 5.82 32.07
C LYS A 550 9.81 6.38 31.04
N SER A 551 9.38 7.62 31.21
CA SER A 551 8.43 8.29 30.32
C SER A 551 8.87 9.70 29.91
N ASN A 552 8.24 10.21 28.86
CA ASN A 552 8.39 11.58 28.39
C ASN A 552 7.86 12.61 29.42
N ASP A 553 6.84 12.25 30.19
CA ASP A 553 6.34 13.11 31.28
C ASP A 553 7.37 13.22 32.43
N GLU A 554 8.00 12.11 32.82
CA GLU A 554 9.11 12.11 33.79
C GLU A 554 10.31 12.91 33.27
N PHE A 555 10.66 12.76 31.99
CA PHE A 555 11.70 13.54 31.33
C PHE A 555 11.43 15.05 31.43
N PHE A 556 10.24 15.52 31.06
CA PHE A 556 9.90 16.94 31.18
C PHE A 556 9.75 17.42 32.63
N ALA A 557 9.37 16.56 33.57
CA ALA A 557 9.40 16.88 34.99
C ALA A 557 10.85 17.04 35.51
N SER A 558 11.80 16.25 35.00
CA SER A 558 13.21 16.33 35.39
C SER A 558 13.90 17.62 34.90
N MET A 559 13.53 18.13 33.71
CA MET A 559 14.09 19.38 33.17
C MET A 559 13.58 20.66 33.86
N LYS A 560 12.60 20.56 34.76
CA LYS A 560 12.09 21.69 35.56
C LYS A 560 12.87 21.91 36.87
N ARG A 561 13.88 21.07 37.16
CA ARG A 561 14.70 21.10 38.38
C ARG A 561 16.10 21.61 38.12
#